data_AF-A0A927GQ58-F1
#
_entry.id   AF-A0A927GQ58-F1
#
_cell.length_a   1.000
_cell.length_b   1.000
_cell.length_c   1.000
_cell.angle_alpha   90.00
_cell.angle_beta   90.00
_cell.angle_gamma   90.00
#
_symmetry.space_group_name_H-M   'P 1'
#
loop_
_entity.id
_entity.type
_entity.pdbx_description
1 polymer ?
#
loop_
_entity_poly.entity_id
_entity_poly.type
_entity_poly.pdbx_seq_one_letter_code
_entity_poly.pdbx_strand_id
1 'polypeptide(L)'
;MESFIDAGAYGFCPEASGRDNAAALQRALDQGGTVVIGRAGAYKLARTVYIGSHTSLVCGNGVFVEKFTRKGRSPMCCSTRAR
;
A
#
# COMPACT_ATOMS: atom_id res chain seq x y z
N MET A 1 23.25 -8.83 -1.33
CA MET A 1 22.27 -8.32 -2.30
C MET A 1 20.91 -8.49 -1.63
N GLU A 2 20.48 -7.51 -0.85
CA GLU A 2 19.18 -7.56 -0.18
C GLU A 2 18.12 -7.20 -1.22
N SER A 3 17.48 -8.23 -1.77
CA SER A 3 16.35 -8.09 -2.68
C SER A 3 15.14 -7.61 -1.88
N PHE A 4 15.03 -6.31 -1.63
CA PHE A 4 13.82 -5.74 -1.07
C PHE A 4 12.75 -5.58 -2.14
N ILE A 5 11.51 -5.78 -1.74
CA ILE A 5 10.32 -5.64 -2.58
C ILE A 5 9.74 -4.26 -2.31
N ASP A 6 9.71 -3.41 -3.34
CA ASP A 6 9.06 -2.11 -3.22
C ASP A 6 7.53 -2.26 -3.33
N ALA A 7 6.80 -1.80 -2.30
CA ALA A 7 5.35 -1.88 -2.30
C ALA A 7 4.69 -1.04 -3.42
N GLY A 8 5.35 0.04 -3.85
CA GLY A 8 4.89 0.90 -4.94
C GLY A 8 4.80 0.18 -6.28
N ALA A 9 5.67 -0.80 -6.53
CA ALA A 9 5.63 -1.66 -7.72
C ALA A 9 4.32 -2.48 -7.83
N TYR A 10 3.63 -2.71 -6.70
CA TYR A 10 2.35 -3.43 -6.64
C TYR A 10 1.14 -2.49 -6.70
N GLY A 11 1.35 -1.18 -6.83
CA GLY A 11 0.31 -0.17 -6.84
C GLY A 11 -0.04 0.41 -5.47
N PHE A 12 0.84 0.26 -4.48
CA PHE A 12 0.64 0.88 -3.16
C PHE A 12 0.98 2.38 -3.22
N CYS A 13 -0.06 3.23 -3.24
CA CYS A 13 0.06 4.67 -3.43
C CYS A 13 -0.84 5.45 -2.45
N PRO A 14 -0.41 6.61 -1.93
CA PRO A 14 -1.23 7.40 -0.99
C PRO A 14 -2.53 7.92 -1.62
N GLU A 15 -2.54 8.09 -2.94
CA GLU A 15 -3.70 8.56 -3.72
C GLU A 15 -4.71 7.45 -4.04
N ALA A 16 -4.33 6.18 -3.86
CA ALA A 16 -5.19 5.05 -4.17
C ALA A 16 -6.27 4.84 -3.11
N SER A 17 -7.37 4.22 -3.52
CA SER A 17 -8.45 3.88 -2.61
C SER A 17 -8.00 2.85 -1.57
N GLY A 18 -8.57 2.92 -0.35
CA GLY A 18 -8.12 2.04 0.73
C GLY A 18 -8.31 0.54 0.45
N ARG A 19 -9.21 0.19 -0.47
CA ARG A 19 -9.40 -1.19 -0.94
C ARG A 19 -8.25 -1.65 -1.84
N ASP A 20 -7.86 -0.81 -2.81
CA ASP A 20 -6.79 -1.08 -3.75
C ASP A 20 -5.43 -1.11 -3.05
N ASN A 21 -5.16 -0.16 -2.16
CA ASN A 21 -3.95 -0.16 -1.34
C ASN A 21 -3.82 -1.43 -0.51
N ALA A 22 -4.90 -1.88 0.11
CA ALA A 22 -4.86 -3.12 0.90
C ALA A 22 -4.78 -4.39 0.03
N ALA A 23 -5.19 -4.34 -1.24
CA ALA A 23 -4.97 -5.42 -2.19
C ALA A 23 -3.51 -5.45 -2.67
N ALA A 24 -2.95 -4.29 -3.04
CA ALA A 24 -1.57 -4.12 -3.42
C ALA A 24 -0.60 -4.54 -2.31
N LEU A 25 -0.83 -4.05 -1.09
CA LEU A 25 0.01 -4.38 0.06
C LEU A 25 -0.06 -5.88 0.41
N GLN A 26 -1.25 -6.50 0.33
CA GLN A 26 -1.36 -7.93 0.55
C GLN A 26 -0.58 -8.73 -0.50
N ARG A 27 -0.59 -8.31 -1.78
CA ARG A 27 0.20 -8.96 -2.83
C ARG A 27 1.70 -8.83 -2.59
N ALA A 28 2.16 -7.68 -2.14
CA ALA A 28 3.56 -7.47 -1.77
C ALA A 28 3.96 -8.36 -0.57
N LEU A 29 3.10 -8.46 0.44
CA LEU A 29 3.32 -9.33 1.61
C LEU A 29 3.23 -10.83 1.29
N ASP A 30 2.42 -11.21 0.30
CA ASP A 30 2.27 -12.60 -0.16
C ASP A 30 3.55 -13.14 -0.83
N GLN A 31 4.37 -12.25 -1.40
CA GLN A 31 5.71 -12.63 -1.89
C GLN A 31 6.69 -12.98 -0.76
N GLY A 32 6.45 -12.49 0.46
CA GLY A 32 7.34 -12.64 1.60
C GLY A 32 8.60 -11.79 1.52
N GLY A 33 9.58 -12.04 2.40
CA GLY A 33 10.86 -11.31 2.42
C GLY A 33 10.72 -9.88 2.95
N THR A 34 11.59 -8.97 2.51
CA THR A 34 11.62 -7.58 2.99
C THR A 34 10.82 -6.67 2.07
N VAL A 35 9.63 -6.24 2.50
CA VAL A 35 8.78 -5.28 1.80
C VAL A 35 9.07 -3.88 2.32
N VAL A 36 9.45 -2.97 1.43
CA VAL A 36 9.79 -1.57 1.76
C VAL A 36 8.75 -0.62 1.19
N ILE A 37 8.29 0.32 2.01
CA ILE A 37 7.47 1.46 1.60
C ILE A 37 8.38 2.69 1.66
N GLY A 38 9.01 3.04 0.53
CA GLY A 38 9.95 4.17 0.47
C GLY A 38 9.30 5.53 0.25
N ARG A 39 8.08 5.56 -0.30
CA ARG A 39 7.39 6.80 -0.66
C ARG A 39 6.65 7.36 0.55
N ALA A 40 7.05 8.55 1.00
CA ALA A 40 6.36 9.27 2.08
C ALA A 40 4.92 9.62 1.67
N GLY A 41 3.99 9.51 2.62
CA GLY A 41 2.57 9.77 2.39
C GLY A 41 1.65 9.02 3.36
N ALA A 42 0.38 9.40 3.35
CA ALA A 42 -0.67 8.73 4.12
C ALA A 42 -1.39 7.68 3.27
N TYR A 43 -1.29 6.42 3.67
CA TYR A 43 -1.82 5.26 2.97
C TYR A 43 -3.06 4.75 3.69
N LYS A 44 -4.19 4.85 3.01
CA LYS A 44 -5.47 4.33 3.51
C LYS A 44 -5.52 2.82 3.35
N LEU A 45 -5.91 2.10 4.40
CA LEU A 45 -6.19 0.66 4.37
C LEU A 45 -7.64 0.41 4.77
N ALA A 46 -8.44 -0.14 3.84
CA ALA A 46 -9.86 -0.42 4.06
C ALA A 46 -10.16 -1.87 4.48
N ARG A 47 -9.15 -2.73 4.55
CA ARG A 47 -9.24 -4.11 5.05
C ARG A 47 -7.99 -4.48 5.84
N THR A 48 -8.10 -5.54 6.63
CA THR A 48 -6.95 -6.16 7.28
C THR A 48 -5.99 -6.72 6.23
N VAL A 49 -4.70 -6.50 6.43
CA VAL A 49 -3.63 -7.18 5.70
C VAL A 49 -2.93 -8.13 6.65
N TYR A 50 -2.57 -9.31 6.15
CA TYR A 50 -1.90 -10.34 6.91
C TYR A 50 -0.43 -10.38 6.53
N ILE A 51 0.44 -10.32 7.53
CA ILE A 51 1.88 -10.45 7.37
C ILE A 51 2.22 -11.91 7.66
N GLY A 52 2.77 -12.60 6.65
CA GLY A 52 3.19 -13.99 6.79
C GLY A 52 4.49 -14.13 7.57
N SER A 53 4.86 -15.38 7.87
CA SER A 53 6.17 -15.71 8.45
C SER A 53 7.31 -15.24 7.55
N HIS A 54 8.47 -14.92 8.13
CA HIS A 54 9.67 -14.46 7.40
C HIS A 54 9.45 -13.23 6.50
N THR A 55 8.47 -12.40 6.86
CA THR A 55 8.17 -11.17 6.13
C THR A 55 8.49 -9.97 7.01
N SER A 56 9.33 -9.07 6.51
CA SER A 56 9.67 -7.81 7.17
C SER A 56 9.02 -6.66 6.41
N LEU A 57 8.15 -5.91 7.09
CA LEU A 57 7.56 -4.69 6.54
C LEU A 57 8.32 -3.47 7.07
N VAL A 58 8.98 -2.74 6.17
CA VAL A 58 9.78 -1.57 6.48
C VAL A 58 9.07 -0.32 5.97
N CYS A 59 8.60 0.52 6.89
CA CYS A 59 8.05 1.83 6.56
C CYS A 59 9.17 2.87 6.56
N GLY A 60 9.39 3.51 5.41
CA GLY A 60 10.32 4.63 5.28
C GLY A 60 9.86 5.86 6.07
N ASN A 61 10.72 6.86 6.13
CA ASN A 61 10.42 8.11 6.83
C ASN A 61 9.21 8.82 6.18
N GLY A 62 8.28 9.31 7.00
CA GLY A 62 7.09 10.03 6.52
C GLY A 62 5.99 9.13 5.94
N VAL A 63 6.05 7.81 6.15
CA VAL A 63 4.98 6.87 5.80
C VAL A 63 3.98 6.79 6.96
N PHE A 64 2.72 7.11 6.69
CA PHE A 64 1.62 7.01 7.63
C PHE A 64 0.63 5.97 7.13
N VAL A 65 0.23 5.02 7.98
CA VAL A 65 -0.76 4.01 7.65
C VAL A 65 -2.05 4.33 8.39
N GLU A 66 -3.10 4.63 7.64
CA GLU A 66 -4.39 5.03 8.18
C GLU A 66 -5.41 3.91 8.01
N LYS A 67 -6.02 3.48 9.12
CA LYS A 67 -7.17 2.58 9.05
C LYS A 67 -8.36 3.36 8.51
N PHE A 68 -8.71 3.11 7.26
CA PHE A 68 -9.81 3.78 6.60
C PHE A 68 -11.09 2.95 6.70
N THR A 69 -12.03 3.41 7.50
CA THR A 69 -13.41 2.92 7.46
C THR A 69 -14.18 3.86 6.54
N ARG A 70 -14.79 3.32 5.48
CA ARG A 70 -15.61 4.13 4.57
C ARG A 70 -16.87 4.57 5.31
N LYS A 71 -16.85 5.75 5.93
CA LYS A 71 -18.06 6.54 6.18
C LYS A 71 -18.26 7.46 4.97
N GLY A 72 -19.08 7.02 4.00
CA GLY A 72 -19.53 7.87 2.90
C GLY A 72 -18.53 8.05 1.73
N ARG A 73 -19.11 8.11 0.53
CA ARG A 73 -18.59 8.39 -0.82
C ARG A 73 -17.14 8.97 -0.92
N SER A 74 -16.21 8.19 -1.48
CA SER A 74 -14.90 8.69 -1.94
C SER A 74 -15.06 9.42 -3.28
N PRO A 75 -14.37 10.56 -3.53
CA PRO A 75 -14.27 11.11 -4.86
C PRO A 75 -13.40 10.18 -5.70
N MET A 76 -13.86 9.96 -6.92
CA MET A 76 -13.20 9.16 -7.95
C MET A 76 -11.82 9.76 -8.25
N CYS A 77 -10.75 8.98 -8.07
CA CYS A 77 -9.42 9.35 -8.55
C CYS A 77 -9.39 9.08 -10.08
N CYS A 78 -9.83 10.06 -10.87
CA CYS A 78 -9.71 10.03 -12.33
C CYS A 78 -8.35 10.63 -12.74
N SER A 79 -7.30 9.82 -12.75
CA SER A 79 -6.07 10.11 -13.49
C SER A 79 -5.96 9.16 -14.68
N THR A 80 -6.69 9.48 -15.74
CA THR A 80 -6.25 9.23 -17.14
C THR A 80 -6.96 10.24 -18.04
N ARG A 81 -6.32 11.39 -18.26
CA ARG A 81 -6.59 12.23 -19.44
C ARG A 81 -5.72 11.65 -20.56
N ALA A 82 -6.32 10.87 -21.46
CA ALA A 82 -5.68 10.41 -22.68
C ALA A 82 -6.72 10.16 -23.78
N ARG A 83 -7.28 11.24 -24.33
CA ARG A 83 -7.25 11.60 -25.76
C ARG A 83 -8.09 12.85 -25.99
#